data_AF-A0A7C3K244-F1
#
_entry.id   AF-A0A7C3K244-F1
#
_cell.length_a   1.000
_cell.length_b   1.000
_cell.length_c   1.000
_cell.angle_alpha   90.00
_cell.angle_beta   90.00
_cell.angle_gamma   90.00
#
_symmetry.space_group_name_H-M   'P 1'
#
loop_
_entity.id
_entity.type
_entity.pdbx_description
1 polymer ?
#
loop_
_entity_poly.entity_id
_entity_poly.type
_entity_poly.pdbx_seq_one_letter_code
_entity_poly.pdbx_strand_id
1 'polypeptide(L)'
;MKGCLQCRIWKALWKKGLNGWRKISTCLPPLSPRGQVSTYQLTAGFIGRPSASRAVGTALAKNPFPLIIPCQRAICSDRTLRGYQGGPAMKQALLEMEGIEFDDRGRVITEAFFCSAPLRHSRVH
;
A
#
# COMPACT_ATOMS: atom_id res chain seq x y z
N MET A 1 3.36 -15.25 -6.02
CA MET A 1 2.22 -14.76 -5.22
C MET A 1 1.33 -15.93 -4.78
N LYS A 2 1.77 -16.73 -3.81
CA LYS A 2 0.97 -17.81 -3.20
C LYS A 2 1.11 -17.59 -1.69
N GLY A 3 0.04 -17.31 -0.95
CA GLY A 3 0.18 -17.07 0.49
C GLY A 3 -1.08 -16.59 1.21
N CYS A 4 -1.58 -15.39 0.92
CA CYS A 4 -2.71 -14.84 1.70
C CYS A 4 -4.07 -15.35 1.19
N LEU A 5 -4.88 -15.94 2.08
CA LEU A 5 -6.25 -16.40 1.81
C LEU A 5 -7.13 -15.25 1.28
N GLN A 6 -6.94 -14.05 1.83
CA GLN A 6 -7.59 -12.82 1.37
C GLN A 6 -7.24 -12.49 -0.08
N CYS A 7 -5.97 -12.69 -0.49
CA CYS A 7 -5.56 -12.48 -1.88
C CYS A 7 -6.18 -13.48 -2.86
N ARG A 8 -6.50 -14.71 -2.42
CA ARG A 8 -7.13 -15.74 -3.28
C ARG A 8 -8.61 -15.44 -3.49
N ILE A 9 -9.33 -15.09 -2.43
CA ILE A 9 -10.76 -14.71 -2.48
C ILE A 9 -10.93 -13.51 -3.41
N TRP A 10 -10.08 -12.48 -3.28
CA TRP A 10 -10.19 -11.27 -4.09
C TRP A 10 -9.72 -11.43 -5.54
N LYS A 11 -8.74 -12.31 -5.82
CA LYS A 11 -8.42 -12.69 -7.20
C LYS A 11 -9.59 -13.39 -7.90
N ALA A 12 -10.36 -14.20 -7.18
CA ALA A 12 -11.52 -14.91 -7.71
C ALA A 12 -12.72 -13.97 -7.99
N LEU A 13 -12.89 -12.90 -7.20
CA LEU A 13 -13.95 -11.89 -7.37
C LEU A 13 -13.69 -10.89 -8.53
N TRP A 14 -12.64 -11.10 -9.32
CA TRP A 14 -12.20 -10.13 -10.33
C TRP A 14 -12.98 -10.25 -11.65
N LYS A 15 -13.87 -9.28 -11.91
CA LYS A 15 -14.48 -9.09 -13.23
C LYS A 15 -13.51 -8.39 -14.19
N LYS A 16 -13.34 -8.94 -15.40
CA LYS A 16 -12.68 -8.26 -16.54
C LYS A 16 -13.40 -6.93 -16.82
N GLY A 17 -12.66 -5.83 -17.05
CA GLY A 17 -13.23 -4.55 -17.52
C GLY A 17 -13.04 -3.30 -16.64
N LEU A 18 -12.45 -3.39 -15.43
CA LEU A 18 -12.19 -2.21 -14.59
C LEU A 18 -10.94 -1.43 -15.05
N ASN A 19 -11.04 -0.09 -15.08
CA ASN A 19 -9.90 0.80 -15.34
C ASN A 19 -8.90 0.80 -14.16
N GLY A 20 -7.71 1.40 -14.36
CA GLY A 20 -6.62 1.37 -13.39
C GLY A 20 -7.02 1.94 -12.02
N TRP A 21 -7.78 3.04 -11.99
CA TRP A 21 -8.23 3.68 -10.76
C TRP A 21 -9.21 2.82 -9.97
N ARG A 22 -10.25 2.30 -10.63
CA ARG A 22 -11.25 1.42 -10.00
C ARG A 22 -10.59 0.16 -9.39
N LYS A 23 -9.57 -0.39 -10.05
CA LYS A 23 -8.81 -1.52 -9.48
C LYS A 23 -8.08 -1.12 -8.21
N ILE A 24 -7.40 0.03 -8.20
CA ILE A 24 -6.64 0.51 -7.05
C ILE A 24 -7.57 0.81 -5.86
N SER A 25 -8.66 1.56 -6.08
CA SER A 25 -9.59 1.98 -5.03
C SER A 25 -10.29 0.80 -4.35
N THR A 26 -10.63 -0.24 -5.12
CA THR A 26 -11.28 -1.45 -4.57
C THR A 26 -10.28 -2.37 -3.88
N CYS A 27 -9.04 -2.45 -4.36
CA CYS A 27 -8.04 -3.36 -3.80
C CYS A 27 -7.31 -2.79 -2.58
N LEU A 28 -7.17 -1.47 -2.45
CA LEU A 28 -6.38 -0.91 -1.36
C LEU A 28 -6.96 -1.15 0.05
N PRO A 29 -8.27 -0.99 0.32
CA PRO A 29 -8.84 -1.27 1.64
C PRO A 29 -8.59 -2.69 2.17
N PRO A 30 -8.80 -3.77 1.40
CA PRO A 30 -8.46 -5.12 1.87
C PRO A 30 -6.95 -5.39 1.86
N LEU A 31 -6.15 -4.64 1.09
CA LEU A 31 -4.69 -4.75 1.06
C LEU A 31 -3.97 -4.00 2.19
N SER A 32 -4.66 -3.16 2.95
CA SER A 32 -4.04 -2.41 4.04
C SER A 32 -5.04 -2.24 5.17
N PRO A 33 -5.26 -3.29 5.97
CA PRO A 33 -6.00 -3.20 7.22
C PRO A 33 -5.42 -2.11 8.14
N ARG A 34 -6.22 -1.64 9.10
CA ARG A 34 -5.75 -0.68 10.11
C ARG A 34 -4.53 -1.26 10.83
N GLY A 35 -3.49 -0.44 11.02
CA GLY A 35 -2.24 -0.86 11.65
C GLY A 35 -1.34 -1.72 10.75
N GLN A 36 -1.66 -1.82 9.46
CA GLN A 36 -0.82 -2.47 8.46
C GLN A 36 -0.61 -1.57 7.25
N VAL A 37 0.57 -1.68 6.66
CA VAL A 37 0.94 -0.93 5.46
C VAL A 37 1.14 -1.87 4.26
N SER A 38 0.97 -1.32 3.06
CA SER A 38 1.32 -2.00 1.81
C SER A 38 2.21 -1.08 0.97
N THR A 39 2.86 -1.63 -0.04
CA THR A 39 3.67 -0.82 -0.97
C THR A 39 2.96 -0.62 -2.30
N TYR A 40 3.31 0.46 -3.01
CA TYR A 40 2.84 0.66 -4.38
C TYR A 40 3.18 -0.54 -5.29
N GLN A 41 4.33 -1.18 -5.06
CA GLN A 41 4.76 -2.37 -5.80
C GLN A 41 3.89 -3.59 -5.49
N LEU A 42 3.58 -3.83 -4.21
CA LEU A 42 2.68 -4.92 -3.81
C LEU A 42 1.28 -4.71 -4.39
N THR A 43 0.77 -3.48 -4.31
CA THR A 43 -0.51 -3.09 -4.88
C THR A 43 -0.52 -3.30 -6.40
N ALA A 44 0.52 -2.85 -7.10
CA ALA A 44 0.67 -3.00 -8.55
C ALA A 44 0.72 -4.49 -8.96
N GLY A 45 1.48 -5.30 -8.23
CA GLY A 45 1.49 -6.75 -8.43
C GLY A 45 0.13 -7.39 -8.18
N PHE A 46 -0.58 -6.94 -7.14
CA PHE A 46 -1.89 -7.47 -6.77
C PHE A 46 -2.95 -7.22 -7.86
N ILE A 47 -2.94 -6.03 -8.47
CA ILE A 47 -3.84 -5.68 -9.59
C ILE A 47 -3.39 -6.27 -10.94
N GLY A 48 -2.37 -7.14 -10.95
CA GLY A 48 -1.87 -7.81 -12.15
C GLY A 48 -0.98 -6.96 -13.05
N ARG A 49 -0.43 -5.84 -12.54
CA ARG A 49 0.45 -4.92 -13.27
C ARG A 49 1.72 -4.63 -12.46
N PRO A 50 2.62 -5.61 -12.24
CA PRO A 50 3.77 -5.47 -11.34
C PRO A 50 4.72 -4.31 -11.68
N SER A 51 4.80 -3.90 -12.95
CA SER A 51 5.59 -2.75 -13.41
C SER A 51 4.93 -1.38 -13.18
N ALA A 52 3.66 -1.34 -12.74
CA ALA A 52 2.88 -0.11 -12.63
C ALA A 52 2.97 0.60 -11.27
N SER A 53 4.01 0.32 -10.46
CA SER A 53 4.18 0.91 -9.12
C SER A 53 4.09 2.44 -9.12
N ARG A 54 4.79 3.11 -10.04
CA ARG A 54 4.73 4.58 -10.18
C ARG A 54 3.33 5.09 -10.51
N ALA A 55 2.64 4.40 -11.43
CA ALA A 55 1.28 4.77 -11.81
C ALA A 55 0.29 4.59 -10.66
N VAL A 56 0.47 3.54 -9.84
CA VAL A 56 -0.32 3.34 -8.61
C VAL A 56 -0.06 4.47 -7.61
N GLY A 57 1.20 4.86 -7.40
CA GLY A 57 1.55 5.99 -6.54
C GLY A 57 0.92 7.30 -7.01
N THR A 58 1.04 7.64 -8.29
CA THR A 58 0.42 8.84 -8.88
C THR A 58 -1.11 8.83 -8.75
N ALA A 59 -1.72 7.67 -8.99
CA ALA A 59 -3.15 7.51 -8.85
C ALA A 59 -3.59 7.77 -7.40
N LEU A 60 -2.93 7.14 -6.42
CA LEU A 60 -3.25 7.31 -4.99
C LEU A 60 -2.97 8.72 -4.48
N ALA A 61 -1.97 9.40 -5.03
CA ALA A 61 -1.69 10.81 -4.71
C ALA A 61 -2.81 11.75 -5.18
N LYS A 62 -3.51 11.39 -6.27
CA LYS A 62 -4.65 12.13 -6.84
C LYS A 62 -6.00 11.64 -6.32
N ASN A 63 -6.02 10.89 -5.21
CA ASN A 63 -7.25 10.33 -4.66
C ASN A 63 -8.22 11.47 -4.25
N PRO A 64 -9.43 11.56 -4.85
CA PRO A 64 -10.45 12.54 -4.47
C PRO A 64 -11.14 12.23 -3.14
N PHE A 65 -10.95 11.02 -2.59
CA PHE A 65 -11.56 10.57 -1.33
C PHE A 65 -10.49 10.07 -0.35
N PRO A 66 -9.67 10.97 0.23
CA PRO A 66 -8.78 10.61 1.31
C PRO A 66 -9.58 10.01 2.48
N LEU A 67 -8.96 9.08 3.23
CA LEU A 67 -9.55 8.33 4.36
C LEU A 67 -10.54 7.21 3.99
N ILE A 68 -11.45 7.42 3.01
CA ILE A 68 -12.35 6.35 2.53
C ILE A 68 -11.54 5.26 1.82
N ILE A 69 -10.65 5.69 0.92
CA ILE A 69 -9.62 4.85 0.36
C ILE A 69 -8.37 5.13 1.20
N PRO A 70 -7.84 4.14 1.95
CA PRO A 70 -6.77 4.35 2.94
C PRO A 70 -5.40 4.53 2.27
N CYS A 71 -5.27 5.53 1.40
CA CYS A 71 -4.06 5.83 0.65
C CYS A 71 -2.86 6.20 1.54
N GLN A 72 -3.13 6.62 2.79
CA GLN A 72 -2.08 6.82 3.79
C GLN A 72 -1.30 5.53 4.11
N ARG A 73 -1.93 4.36 3.97
CA ARG A 73 -1.31 3.06 4.26
C ARG A 73 -0.50 2.48 3.10
N ALA A 74 -0.56 3.10 1.92
CA ALA A 74 0.28 2.73 0.78
C ALA A 74 1.58 3.54 0.76
N ILE A 75 2.73 2.89 0.88
CA ILE A 75 4.05 3.54 0.98
C ILE A 75 5.02 3.10 -0.13
N CYS A 76 6.18 3.76 -0.18
CA CYS A 76 7.26 3.35 -1.07
C CYS A 76 7.92 2.04 -0.58
N SER A 77 8.49 1.25 -1.49
CA SER A 77 9.20 0.01 -1.14
C SER A 77 10.45 0.24 -0.27
N ASP A 78 11.00 1.46 -0.29
CA ASP A 78 12.13 1.91 0.56
C ASP A 78 11.67 2.40 1.95
N ARG A 79 10.39 2.20 2.30
CA ARG A 79 9.74 2.59 3.55
C ARG A 79 9.55 4.10 3.74
N THR A 80 9.78 4.92 2.71
CA THR A 80 9.51 6.36 2.76
C THR A 80 8.04 6.70 2.55
N LEU A 81 7.60 7.80 3.17
CA LEU A 81 6.28 8.38 2.97
C LEU A 81 6.29 9.38 1.81
N ARG A 82 5.58 9.05 0.73
CA ARG A 82 5.38 9.97 -0.41
C ARG A 82 3.94 9.88 -0.94
N GLY A 83 3.60 10.76 -1.88
CA GLY A 83 2.40 10.64 -2.71
C GLY A 83 1.09 10.66 -1.92
N TYR A 84 0.96 11.57 -0.95
CA TYR A 84 -0.28 11.80 -0.20
C TYR A 84 -0.72 13.25 -0.37
N GLN A 85 -2.02 13.45 -0.66
CA GLN A 85 -2.57 14.77 -0.99
C GLN A 85 -2.44 15.76 0.18
N GLY A 86 -2.64 15.30 1.42
CA GLY A 86 -2.44 16.12 2.63
C GLY A 86 -0.98 16.30 3.05
N GLY A 87 -0.02 15.90 2.21
CA GLY A 87 1.41 15.97 2.51
C GLY A 87 1.95 14.84 3.39
N PRO A 88 3.29 14.71 3.49
CA PRO A 88 3.92 13.61 4.23
C PRO A 88 3.67 13.66 5.73
N ALA A 89 3.59 14.85 6.34
CA ALA A 89 3.34 15.02 7.78
C ALA A 89 1.96 14.50 8.20
N MET A 90 0.90 14.84 7.46
CA MET A 90 -0.45 14.31 7.73
C MET A 90 -0.49 12.79 7.54
N LYS A 91 0.19 12.28 6.51
CA LYS A 91 0.29 10.84 6.27
C LYS A 91 0.94 10.12 7.46
N GLN A 92 2.02 10.68 8.01
CA GLN A 92 2.71 10.15 9.17
C GLN A 92 1.81 10.13 10.40
N ALA A 93 1.18 11.27 10.74
CA ALA A 93 0.27 11.36 11.88
C ALA A 93 -0.89 10.35 11.80
N LEU A 94 -1.48 10.14 10.62
CA LEU A 94 -2.51 9.13 10.42
C LEU A 94 -2.01 7.70 10.67
N LEU A 95 -0.77 7.40 10.27
CA LEU A 95 -0.16 6.09 10.49
C LEU A 95 0.22 5.88 11.96
N GLU A 96 0.73 6.91 12.64
CA GLU A 96 1.03 6.89 14.08
C GLU A 96 -0.25 6.63 14.90
N MET A 97 -1.38 7.26 14.54
CA MET A 97 -2.69 6.98 15.15
C MET A 97 -3.21 5.55 14.88
N GLU A 98 -2.62 4.84 13.93
CA GLU A 98 -2.88 3.43 13.66
C GLU A 98 -1.86 2.49 14.33
N GLY A 99 -0.88 3.02 15.08
CA GLY A 99 0.15 2.26 15.78
C GLY A 99 1.36 1.90 14.90
N ILE A 100 1.58 2.63 13.80
CA ILE A 100 2.77 2.45 12.96
C ILE A 100 3.91 3.35 13.47
N GLU A 101 5.07 2.75 13.69
CA GLU A 101 6.27 3.43 14.16
C GLU A 101 7.15 3.94 13.02
N PHE A 102 8.03 4.89 13.33
CA PHE A 102 8.94 5.54 12.39
C PHE A 102 10.36 5.64 12.94
N ASP A 103 11.37 5.59 12.07
CA ASP A 103 12.76 5.87 12.42
C ASP A 103 13.05 7.38 12.45
N ASP A 104 14.23 7.76 12.93
CA ASP A 104 14.70 9.16 12.96
C ASP A 104 14.73 9.85 11.58
N ARG A 105 14.65 9.06 10.49
CA ARG A 105 14.63 9.52 9.11
C ARG A 105 13.20 9.57 8.54
N GLY A 106 12.17 9.33 9.36
CA GLY A 106 10.76 9.32 8.96
C GLY A 106 10.36 8.12 8.09
N ARG A 107 11.08 7.01 8.19
CA ARG A 107 10.75 5.75 7.49
C ARG A 107 9.93 4.85 8.39
N VAL A 108 8.97 4.16 7.80
CA VAL A 108 8.11 3.22 8.53
C VAL A 108 8.95 2.07 9.12
N ILE A 109 8.87 1.87 10.43
CA ILE A 109 9.39 0.69 11.13
C ILE A 109 8.17 -0.19 11.47
N THR A 110 7.85 -1.15 10.59
CA THR A 110 6.85 -2.15 10.91
C THR A 110 7.14 -3.45 10.19
N GLU A 111 6.85 -4.57 10.86
CA GLU A 111 6.82 -5.89 10.24
C GLU A 111 5.42 -6.20 9.67
N ALA A 112 4.42 -5.38 10.02
CA ALA A 112 3.02 -5.54 9.65
C ALA A 112 2.75 -5.07 8.21
N PHE A 113 3.50 -5.61 7.25
CA PHE A 113 3.21 -5.45 5.83
C PHE A 113 2.14 -6.44 5.39
N PHE A 114 1.00 -5.92 4.96
CA PHE A 114 -0.05 -6.78 4.43
C PHE A 114 0.34 -7.33 3.06
N CYS A 115 0.12 -8.64 2.88
CA CYS A 115 0.60 -9.44 1.75
C CYS A 115 2.13 -9.56 1.72
N SER A 116 2.72 -10.03 2.82
CA SER A 116 4.08 -10.54 2.84
C SER A 116 4.23 -11.73 1.87
N ALA A 117 4.78 -11.48 0.69
CA ALA A 117 5.94 -12.29 0.33
C ALA A 117 7.08 -11.75 1.20
N PRO A 118 8.00 -12.60 1.72
CA PRO A 118 9.05 -12.13 2.60
C PRO A 118 9.76 -10.97 1.90
N LEU A 119 9.66 -9.78 2.49
CA LEU A 119 10.57 -8.70 2.17
C LEU A 119 11.93 -9.28 2.47
N ARG A 120 12.67 -9.63 1.41
CA ARG A 120 14.05 -10.09 1.53
C ARG A 120 14.76 -8.96 2.27
N HIS A 121 14.97 -9.13 3.57
CA HIS A 121 15.91 -8.32 4.32
C HIS A 121 17.23 -8.55 3.59
N SER A 122 17.62 -7.55 2.79
CA SER A 122 19.01 -7.42 2.38
C SER A 122 19.76 -7.27 3.69
N ARG A 123 20.33 -8.38 4.13
CA ARG A 123 21.21 -8.49 5.28
C ARG A 123 22.24 -7.38 5.11
N VAL A 124 22.18 -6.36 5.98
CA VAL A 124 23.29 -5.42 6.13
C VAL A 124 24.44 -6.30 6.63
N HIS A 125 25.55 -6.25 5.90
CA HIS A 125 26.74 -7.05 6.14
C HIS A 125 27.27 -6.88 7.57
#